data_AF-A0A452RUL8-F1
#
_entry.id   AF-A0A452RUL8-F1
#
_cell.length_a   1.000
_cell.length_b   1.000
_cell.length_c   1.000
_cell.angle_alpha   90.00
_cell.angle_beta   90.00
_cell.angle_gamma   90.00
#
_symmetry.space_group_name_H-M   'P 1'
#
loop_
_entity.id
_entity.type
_entity.pdbx_description
1 polymer ?
#
loop_
_entity_poly.entity_id
_entity_poly.type
_entity_poly.pdbx_seq_one_letter_code
_entity_poly.pdbx_strand_id
1 'polypeptide(L)'
;MVWSLLFQANEADAVTLEAGLVLEAGLPPFNLKPVVAEFQGSKIDPQTSHYAVAMVEKGSDVQLKQLQGKKSCHTGLGWSAGWYIPIRTLLPSDSPKEPRVPLEPLEDDEMAKFFSGSCVPCANREVFPKLCQLCAGKGTNKCACSFQEPYFGYAGAFKCLQDGVGDVAFVRHTTVFENLANRTDRDQYELLCLDNSRMPVDKYRDCNLGLFPSHAVMARNVGGKEDLIWELLNQAQEHFGKDKSTEFQLFASPHGKDLLFTDATHGFLRVPPKMDAKLYVGYEYFAAIQHQRIGVEDSWRALWCAVGHHERKGEADAMTLDGGFIYIAGKCGLVPVLAENYSHYVVAVVKKSDPYFSWDSLQGKRSCHPAVGTSAGWIIPMGLIYNKTGSCKFDEFFSQSCAPGSDPDSSLCALCSGGSSPAHTCAPNNHERYYGFSGAFRCLVEKGDVAFVKESTVFQNTDGKNPEAWAKDLKQEDFELLCLDGTRKPVTEAQRCHLAMVPNHAVVSRKDKADFVRRMLFNQQELFGRDGFEYRMFQMFQSSTRDLLFSDDTACLANLQDKTTYRKYLGPEYLKAIANMGQCLHSELLDACTFHVH
;
A
#
# COMPACT_ATOMS: atom_id res chain seq x y z
N MET A 1 -10.34 24.58 -7.51
CA MET A 1 -9.09 25.33 -7.80
C MET A 1 -8.92 25.43 -9.32
N VAL A 2 -8.28 26.48 -9.85
CA VAL A 2 -8.20 26.74 -11.31
C VAL A 2 -7.54 25.59 -12.09
N TRP A 3 -6.52 24.95 -11.52
CA TRP A 3 -5.80 23.86 -12.18
C TRP A 3 -6.72 22.69 -12.57
N SER A 4 -7.77 22.41 -11.79
CA SER A 4 -8.60 21.24 -12.03
C SER A 4 -9.44 21.35 -13.31
N LEU A 5 -9.83 22.57 -13.70
CA LEU A 5 -10.51 22.84 -14.97
C LEU A 5 -9.56 22.65 -16.16
N LEU A 6 -8.30 23.07 -16.04
CA LEU A 6 -7.30 22.92 -17.10
C LEU A 6 -7.02 21.45 -17.41
N PHE A 7 -6.95 20.60 -16.38
CA PHE A 7 -6.76 19.16 -16.57
C PHE A 7 -7.97 18.49 -17.23
N GLN A 8 -9.19 18.89 -16.84
CA GLN A 8 -10.43 18.40 -17.46
C GLN A 8 -10.57 18.86 -18.92
N ALA A 9 -10.10 20.07 -19.25
CA ALA A 9 -10.07 20.61 -20.60
C ALA A 9 -8.87 20.13 -21.45
N ASN A 10 -7.96 19.32 -20.86
CA ASN A 10 -6.72 18.88 -21.49
C ASN A 10 -5.78 20.03 -21.91
N GLU A 11 -5.78 21.12 -21.13
CA GLU A 11 -4.97 22.34 -21.34
C GLU A 11 -3.68 22.36 -20.49
N ALA A 12 -3.53 21.43 -19.54
CA ALA A 12 -2.33 21.26 -18.72
C ALA A 12 -1.98 19.78 -18.58
N ASP A 13 -0.70 19.42 -18.53
CA ASP A 13 -0.24 18.02 -18.44
C ASP A 13 0.16 17.59 -17.03
N ALA A 14 0.77 18.51 -16.25
CA ALA A 14 1.37 18.22 -14.96
C ALA A 14 1.18 19.38 -13.98
N VAL A 15 1.03 19.08 -12.69
CA VAL A 15 1.00 20.07 -11.60
C VAL A 15 1.57 19.48 -10.32
N THR A 16 2.44 20.21 -9.63
CA THR A 16 2.92 19.84 -8.30
C THR A 16 1.87 20.21 -7.26
N LEU A 17 1.43 19.24 -6.45
CA LEU A 17 0.44 19.43 -5.39
C LEU A 17 0.97 19.01 -4.03
N GLU A 18 0.54 19.74 -3.00
CA GLU A 18 0.74 19.33 -1.61
C GLU A 18 -0.07 18.07 -1.29
N ALA A 19 0.41 17.23 -0.36
CA ALA A 19 -0.14 15.90 -0.11
C ALA A 19 -1.65 15.88 0.23
N GLY A 20 -2.20 16.91 0.89
CA GLY A 20 -3.64 17.05 1.11
C GLY A 20 -4.43 17.22 -0.19
N LEU A 21 -3.86 17.91 -1.18
CA LEU A 21 -4.46 18.13 -2.49
C LEU A 21 -4.21 16.97 -3.45
N VAL A 22 -3.15 16.18 -3.26
CA VAL A 22 -2.90 14.93 -4.02
C VAL A 22 -4.10 13.99 -3.88
N LEU A 23 -4.62 13.82 -2.66
CA LEU A 23 -5.80 12.98 -2.42
C LEU A 23 -7.03 13.52 -3.17
N GLU A 24 -7.29 14.82 -3.07
CA GLU A 24 -8.44 15.45 -3.75
C GLU A 24 -8.34 15.31 -5.27
N ALA A 25 -7.15 15.55 -5.84
CA ALA A 25 -6.87 15.39 -7.25
C ALA A 25 -7.06 13.95 -7.75
N GLY A 26 -6.86 12.95 -6.88
CA GLY A 26 -7.06 11.54 -7.20
C GLY A 26 -8.51 11.07 -7.19
N LEU A 27 -9.42 11.83 -6.58
CA LEU A 27 -10.83 11.47 -6.50
C LEU A 27 -11.60 11.91 -7.75
N PRO A 28 -12.75 11.27 -8.06
CA PRO A 28 -13.67 11.78 -9.08
C PRO A 28 -14.11 13.23 -8.75
N PRO A 29 -14.26 14.09 -9.77
CA PRO A 29 -14.17 13.81 -11.20
C PRO A 29 -12.75 13.92 -11.80
N PHE A 30 -11.72 14.24 -11.02
CA PHE A 30 -10.39 14.58 -11.54
C PHE A 30 -9.57 13.34 -11.93
N ASN A 31 -9.58 12.31 -11.08
CA ASN A 31 -8.90 11.03 -11.32
C ASN A 31 -7.43 11.18 -11.78
N LEU A 32 -6.70 12.13 -11.19
CA LEU A 32 -5.26 12.29 -11.41
C LEU A 32 -4.48 11.25 -10.59
N LYS A 33 -3.24 10.98 -10.98
CA LYS A 33 -2.32 10.12 -10.23
C LYS A 33 -0.98 10.81 -10.00
N PRO A 34 -0.31 10.54 -8.87
CA PRO A 34 1.04 10.99 -8.65
C PRO A 34 1.99 10.22 -9.59
N VAL A 35 2.90 10.95 -10.24
CA VAL A 35 3.89 10.36 -11.17
C VAL A 35 5.33 10.64 -10.75
N VAL A 36 5.56 11.73 -10.02
CA VAL A 36 6.87 12.12 -9.50
C VAL A 36 6.70 12.67 -8.09
N ALA A 37 7.54 12.23 -7.15
CA ALA A 37 7.59 12.76 -5.79
C ALA A 37 8.82 13.66 -5.62
N GLU A 38 8.65 14.76 -4.88
CA GLU A 38 9.78 15.52 -4.36
C GLU A 38 10.47 14.73 -3.24
N PHE A 39 11.80 14.81 -3.14
CA PHE A 39 12.52 14.28 -1.98
C PHE A 39 13.48 15.31 -1.38
N GLN A 40 13.72 15.18 -0.08
CA GLN A 40 14.77 15.88 0.67
C GLN A 40 15.89 14.92 1.06
N GLY A 41 17.02 15.46 1.54
CA GLY A 41 18.17 14.63 1.94
C GLY A 41 19.09 14.34 0.76
N SER A 42 19.43 13.07 0.52
CA SER A 42 20.40 12.69 -0.51
C SER A 42 19.81 11.70 -1.50
N LYS A 43 20.47 11.50 -2.65
CA LYS A 43 20.06 10.45 -3.61
C LYS A 43 20.18 9.03 -3.05
N ILE A 44 21.00 8.83 -2.02
CA ILE A 44 21.25 7.51 -1.39
C ILE A 44 20.22 7.23 -0.29
N ASP A 45 19.78 8.29 0.38
CA ASP A 45 18.77 8.28 1.44
C ASP A 45 17.76 9.41 1.15
N PRO A 46 16.87 9.19 0.17
CA PRO A 46 15.87 10.18 -0.22
C PRO A 46 14.73 10.16 0.80
N GLN A 47 14.39 11.31 1.34
CA GLN A 47 13.29 11.46 2.30
C GLN A 47 12.08 12.04 1.58
N THR A 48 11.06 11.21 1.37
CA THR A 48 9.80 11.55 0.68
C THR A 48 8.63 11.74 1.66
N SER A 49 8.94 12.10 2.90
CA SER A 49 7.97 12.37 3.96
C SER A 49 8.43 13.54 4.83
N HIS A 50 7.46 14.23 5.42
CA HIS A 50 7.69 15.39 6.28
C HIS A 50 6.88 15.28 7.57
N TYR A 51 7.41 15.89 8.62
CA TYR A 51 6.70 16.08 9.88
C TYR A 51 5.90 17.38 9.87
N ALA A 52 4.62 17.29 10.21
CA ALA A 52 3.79 18.44 10.55
C ALA A 52 4.03 18.83 12.01
N VAL A 53 4.21 20.12 12.28
CA VAL A 53 4.55 20.64 13.61
C VAL A 53 3.69 21.86 13.95
N ALA A 54 3.42 22.04 15.24
CA ALA A 54 2.88 23.28 15.80
C ALA A 54 4.01 24.10 16.40
N MET A 55 4.30 25.26 15.80
CA MET A 55 5.40 26.14 16.17
C MET A 55 4.89 27.37 16.92
N VAL A 56 5.64 27.80 17.92
CA VAL A 56 5.30 28.90 18.82
C VAL A 56 6.55 29.71 19.16
N GLU A 57 6.39 30.97 19.55
CA GLU A 57 7.50 31.76 20.09
C GLU A 57 7.93 31.23 21.47
N LYS A 58 9.25 31.19 21.69
CA LYS A 58 9.85 30.79 22.95
C LYS A 58 9.51 31.80 24.04
N GLY A 59 9.12 31.30 25.20
CA GLY A 59 8.70 32.13 26.34
C GLY A 59 7.22 32.49 26.34
N SER A 60 6.45 32.13 25.30
CA SER A 60 4.98 32.17 25.37
C SER A 60 4.44 31.16 26.38
N ASP A 61 3.22 31.36 26.89
CA ASP A 61 2.55 30.43 27.82
C ASP A 61 1.75 29.32 27.09
N VAL A 62 1.91 29.23 25.77
CA VAL A 62 1.05 28.41 24.90
C VAL A 62 1.46 26.94 24.97
N GLN A 63 0.45 26.07 25.16
CA GLN A 63 0.59 24.61 25.11
C GLN A 63 -0.46 24.01 24.17
N LEU A 64 -0.18 22.81 23.64
CA LEU A 64 -1.02 22.19 22.61
C LEU A 64 -2.49 22.04 23.05
N LYS A 65 -2.72 21.58 24.28
CA LYS A 65 -4.07 21.39 24.84
C LYS A 65 -4.77 22.69 25.26
N GLN A 66 -4.08 23.82 25.17
CA GLN A 66 -4.56 25.15 25.58
C GLN A 66 -4.73 26.10 24.38
N LEU A 67 -4.76 25.54 23.16
CA LEU A 67 -4.90 26.33 21.93
C LEU A 67 -6.32 26.87 21.70
N GLN A 68 -7.32 26.40 22.44
CA GLN A 68 -8.67 26.94 22.35
C GLN A 68 -8.69 28.42 22.74
N GLY A 69 -9.27 29.27 21.88
CA GLY A 69 -9.32 30.71 22.06
C GLY A 69 -8.02 31.45 21.73
N LYS A 70 -6.92 30.76 21.41
CA LYS A 70 -5.70 31.39 20.89
C LYS A 70 -5.88 31.81 19.42
N LYS A 71 -4.87 32.48 18.86
CA LYS A 71 -4.79 32.88 17.45
C LYS A 71 -3.90 31.93 16.68
N SER A 72 -4.28 31.58 15.45
CA SER A 72 -3.55 30.57 14.65
C SER A 72 -3.21 31.01 13.23
N CYS A 73 -2.07 30.52 12.75
CA CYS A 73 -1.58 30.70 11.39
C CYS A 73 -1.49 29.35 10.67
N HIS A 74 -2.10 29.23 9.49
CA HIS A 74 -2.21 28.00 8.73
C HIS A 74 -1.70 28.21 7.31
N THR A 75 -1.11 27.18 6.70
CA THR A 75 -0.54 27.28 5.34
C THR A 75 -1.61 27.52 4.26
N GLY A 76 -2.77 26.90 4.43
CA GLY A 76 -3.91 26.97 3.53
C GLY A 76 -4.93 25.89 3.81
N LEU A 77 -6.19 26.15 3.47
CA LEU A 77 -7.27 25.17 3.57
C LEU A 77 -6.95 23.94 2.72
N GLY A 78 -7.11 22.74 3.31
CA GLY A 78 -6.87 21.46 2.62
C GLY A 78 -5.41 21.02 2.51
N TRP A 79 -4.48 21.72 3.17
CA TRP A 79 -3.07 21.30 3.23
C TRP A 79 -2.82 20.35 4.41
N SER A 80 -1.92 19.37 4.26
CA SER A 80 -1.59 18.35 5.27
C SER A 80 -1.17 18.96 6.60
N ALA A 81 -0.06 19.72 6.59
CA ALA A 81 0.53 20.23 7.82
C ALA A 81 -0.23 21.43 8.39
N GLY A 82 -0.82 22.25 7.52
CA GLY A 82 -1.50 23.48 7.92
C GLY A 82 -2.98 23.30 8.25
N TRP A 83 -3.64 22.23 7.80
CA TRP A 83 -5.09 22.06 7.99
C TRP A 83 -5.44 20.67 8.52
N TYR A 84 -5.23 19.62 7.73
CA TYR A 84 -5.77 18.30 8.05
C TYR A 84 -5.19 17.68 9.33
N ILE A 85 -3.87 17.71 9.51
CA ILE A 85 -3.23 17.16 10.71
C ILE A 85 -3.59 17.97 11.97
N PRO A 86 -3.54 19.32 11.97
CA PRO A 86 -3.99 20.13 13.10
C PRO A 86 -5.43 19.86 13.51
N ILE A 87 -6.37 19.76 12.56
CA ILE A 87 -7.79 19.49 12.88
C ILE A 87 -7.95 18.17 13.61
N ARG A 88 -7.38 17.10 13.06
CA ARG A 88 -7.39 15.78 13.69
C ARG A 88 -6.80 15.81 15.11
N THR A 89 -5.76 16.60 15.31
CA THR A 89 -5.07 16.70 16.60
C THR A 89 -5.90 17.44 17.65
N LEU A 90 -6.61 18.50 17.24
CA LEU A 90 -7.32 19.40 18.15
C LEU A 90 -8.79 19.05 18.36
N LEU A 91 -9.41 18.39 17.38
CA LEU A 91 -10.81 17.97 17.40
C LEU A 91 -10.94 16.44 17.27
N PRO A 92 -10.38 15.64 18.21
CA PRO A 92 -10.46 14.19 18.13
C PRO A 92 -11.91 13.70 18.22
N SER A 93 -12.29 12.79 17.32
CA SER A 93 -13.65 12.28 17.11
C SER A 93 -14.18 11.34 18.21
N ASP A 94 -13.81 11.53 19.49
CA ASP A 94 -14.22 10.65 20.60
C ASP A 94 -15.71 10.77 21.00
N SER A 95 -16.51 11.48 20.21
CA SER A 95 -17.97 11.51 20.39
C SER A 95 -18.62 10.64 19.32
N PRO A 96 -19.44 9.63 19.68
CA PRO A 96 -20.27 8.91 18.72
C PRO A 96 -21.29 9.91 18.14
N LYS A 97 -20.94 10.56 17.02
CA LYS A 97 -21.87 11.40 16.27
C LYS A 97 -22.80 10.45 15.51
N GLU A 98 -24.10 10.58 15.74
CA GLU A 98 -25.11 9.83 14.97
C GLU A 98 -24.88 9.96 13.46
N PRO A 99 -25.25 8.94 12.66
CA PRO A 99 -25.19 9.02 11.21
C PRO A 99 -26.07 10.17 10.75
N ARG A 100 -25.45 11.25 10.25
CA ARG A 100 -26.16 12.43 9.77
C ARG A 100 -25.84 12.67 8.30
N VAL A 101 -26.87 13.14 7.62
CA VAL A 101 -26.96 13.41 6.19
C VAL A 101 -25.71 14.17 5.68
N PRO A 102 -25.11 13.76 4.55
CA PRO A 102 -23.96 14.44 3.98
C PRO A 102 -24.43 15.78 3.42
N LEU A 103 -23.83 16.93 3.80
CA LEU A 103 -23.69 18.12 2.93
C LEU A 103 -23.07 19.39 3.55
N GLU A 104 -22.56 19.43 4.79
CA GLU A 104 -21.80 20.61 5.27
C GLU A 104 -20.48 20.23 5.99
N PRO A 105 -19.36 20.95 5.75
CA PRO A 105 -18.07 20.67 6.39
C PRO A 105 -18.10 21.15 7.84
N LEU A 106 -18.67 20.31 8.71
CA LEU A 106 -18.83 20.55 10.16
C LEU A 106 -17.52 20.92 10.87
N GLU A 107 -16.39 20.40 10.38
CA GLU A 107 -15.08 20.63 11.01
C GLU A 107 -14.50 22.01 10.75
N ASP A 108 -14.79 22.61 9.59
CA ASP A 108 -14.36 23.99 9.28
C ASP A 108 -15.06 24.98 10.23
N ASP A 109 -16.34 24.74 10.52
CA ASP A 109 -17.14 25.52 11.47
C ASP A 109 -16.69 25.29 12.93
N GLU A 110 -16.41 24.03 13.31
CA GLU A 110 -15.87 23.71 14.64
C GLU A 110 -14.50 24.38 14.85
N MET A 111 -13.60 24.33 13.86
CA MET A 111 -12.30 25.03 13.90
C MET A 111 -12.42 26.55 13.92
N ALA A 112 -13.36 27.10 13.15
CA ALA A 112 -13.65 28.54 13.16
C ALA A 112 -14.13 29.03 14.53
N LYS A 113 -14.74 28.15 15.34
CA LYS A 113 -15.13 28.42 16.73
C LYS A 113 -14.02 28.14 17.73
N PHE A 114 -13.11 27.19 17.44
CA PHE A 114 -12.04 26.76 18.32
C PHE A 114 -11.03 27.89 18.60
N PHE A 115 -10.58 28.60 17.57
CA PHE A 115 -9.66 29.74 17.70
C PHE A 115 -10.40 31.07 17.83
N SER A 116 -9.78 32.06 18.48
CA SER A 116 -10.36 33.42 18.57
C SER A 116 -10.29 34.18 17.24
N GLY A 117 -9.32 33.82 16.40
CA GLY A 117 -9.18 34.26 15.01
C GLY A 117 -8.01 33.53 14.36
N SER A 118 -8.06 33.38 13.04
CA SER A 118 -7.03 32.64 12.30
C SER A 118 -6.68 33.34 10.99
N CYS A 119 -5.53 32.95 10.42
CA CYS A 119 -5.30 33.08 8.99
C CYS A 119 -5.22 31.69 8.37
N VAL A 120 -6.26 31.35 7.60
CA VAL A 120 -6.39 30.12 6.80
C VAL A 120 -6.63 30.53 5.36
N PRO A 121 -5.57 30.77 4.58
CA PRO A 121 -5.70 31.07 3.17
C PRO A 121 -6.55 30.02 2.43
N CYS A 122 -7.20 30.42 1.33
CA CYS A 122 -8.15 29.59 0.57
C CYS A 122 -9.52 29.37 1.26
N ALA A 123 -9.71 29.74 2.54
CA ALA A 123 -11.00 29.65 3.19
C ALA A 123 -12.02 30.65 2.62
N ASN A 124 -13.29 30.26 2.57
CA ASN A 124 -14.35 31.16 2.15
C ASN A 124 -14.62 32.19 3.27
N ARG A 125 -14.14 33.42 3.09
CA ARG A 125 -14.31 34.52 4.05
C ARG A 125 -15.77 34.90 4.32
N GLU A 126 -16.67 34.68 3.36
CA GLU A 126 -18.09 35.01 3.54
C GLU A 126 -18.78 34.02 4.48
N VAL A 127 -18.40 32.75 4.39
CA VAL A 127 -18.93 31.67 5.23
C VAL A 127 -18.19 31.60 6.57
N PHE A 128 -16.86 31.72 6.55
CA PHE A 128 -15.98 31.56 7.71
C PHE A 128 -15.09 32.80 7.95
N PRO A 129 -15.67 33.95 8.35
CA PRO A 129 -14.92 35.20 8.50
C PRO A 129 -13.80 35.12 9.54
N LYS A 130 -13.97 34.31 10.59
CA LYS A 130 -12.94 34.08 11.62
C LYS A 130 -11.68 33.40 11.09
N LEU A 131 -11.82 32.49 10.12
CA LEU A 131 -10.69 31.79 9.52
C LEU A 131 -9.80 32.73 8.67
N CYS A 132 -10.36 33.83 8.19
CA CYS A 132 -9.66 34.83 7.39
C CYS A 132 -9.33 36.12 8.15
N GLN A 133 -9.62 36.18 9.46
CA GLN A 133 -9.55 37.40 10.25
C GLN A 133 -8.14 37.99 10.29
N LEU A 134 -7.15 37.12 10.53
CA LEU A 134 -5.74 37.48 10.72
C LEU A 134 -4.94 37.59 9.42
N CYS A 135 -5.52 37.20 8.29
CA CYS A 135 -4.84 37.28 7.01
C CYS A 135 -4.53 38.72 6.60
N ALA A 136 -3.35 38.92 5.99
CA ALA A 136 -2.73 40.22 5.76
C ALA A 136 -3.03 40.79 4.36
N GLY A 137 -3.55 39.99 3.44
CA GLY A 137 -3.94 40.43 2.11
C GLY A 137 -4.96 41.57 2.14
N LYS A 138 -5.01 42.36 1.06
CA LYS A 138 -5.89 43.54 0.94
C LYS A 138 -6.98 43.31 -0.10
N GLY A 139 -8.16 43.87 0.14
CA GLY A 139 -9.28 43.78 -0.80
C GLY A 139 -9.67 42.33 -1.11
N THR A 140 -9.68 41.98 -2.39
CA THR A 140 -9.93 40.62 -2.91
C THR A 140 -8.80 39.65 -2.59
N ASN A 141 -7.62 40.14 -2.22
CA ASN A 141 -6.45 39.31 -1.96
C ASN A 141 -6.35 38.88 -0.49
N LYS A 142 -7.22 39.41 0.38
CA LYS A 142 -7.31 38.95 1.76
C LYS A 142 -7.78 37.50 1.80
N CYS A 143 -6.98 36.62 2.41
CA CYS A 143 -7.26 35.19 2.51
C CYS A 143 -7.19 34.44 1.17
N ALA A 144 -6.55 35.02 0.15
CA ALA A 144 -6.44 34.43 -1.17
C ALA A 144 -5.63 33.12 -1.16
N CYS A 145 -5.97 32.21 -2.08
CA CYS A 145 -5.25 30.95 -2.28
C CYS A 145 -4.03 31.15 -3.20
N SER A 146 -3.17 32.12 -2.87
CA SER A 146 -1.99 32.48 -3.67
C SER A 146 -1.03 33.37 -2.87
N PHE A 147 0.17 33.59 -3.39
CA PHE A 147 1.16 34.51 -2.83
C PHE A 147 0.73 35.98 -2.76
N GLN A 148 -0.44 36.34 -3.31
CA GLN A 148 -1.04 37.67 -3.08
C GLN A 148 -1.52 37.86 -1.63
N GLU A 149 -1.76 36.75 -0.92
CA GLU A 149 -1.90 36.72 0.54
C GLU A 149 -0.51 36.52 1.17
N PRO A 150 0.05 37.51 1.90
CA PRO A 150 1.39 37.41 2.47
C PRO A 150 1.59 36.26 3.45
N TYR A 151 0.51 35.76 4.06
CA TYR A 151 0.54 34.63 4.99
C TYR A 151 0.20 33.27 4.33
N PHE A 152 0.26 33.17 3.00
CA PHE A 152 0.05 31.93 2.26
C PHE A 152 1.27 31.00 2.25
N GLY A 153 1.01 29.69 2.31
CA GLY A 153 2.03 28.63 2.23
C GLY A 153 2.84 28.47 3.53
N TYR A 154 3.87 27.63 3.50
CA TYR A 154 4.69 27.35 4.68
C TYR A 154 5.42 28.60 5.20
N ALA A 155 6.08 29.34 4.32
CA ALA A 155 6.80 30.57 4.68
C ALA A 155 5.84 31.66 5.18
N GLY A 156 4.66 31.81 4.56
CA GLY A 156 3.67 32.80 4.96
C GLY A 156 3.04 32.50 6.33
N ALA A 157 2.67 31.24 6.60
CA ALA A 157 2.14 30.84 7.89
C ALA A 157 3.17 31.02 9.02
N PHE A 158 4.45 30.72 8.75
CA PHE A 158 5.52 31.03 9.69
C PHE A 158 5.66 32.54 9.89
N LYS A 159 5.64 33.33 8.81
CA LYS A 159 5.69 34.80 8.89
C LYS A 159 4.56 35.39 9.74
N CYS A 160 3.35 34.83 9.66
CA CYS A 160 2.22 35.21 10.51
C CYS A 160 2.51 35.05 12.01
N LEU A 161 3.26 34.01 12.39
CA LEU A 161 3.78 33.85 13.76
C LEU A 161 4.89 34.87 14.04
N GLN A 162 5.86 35.04 13.12
CA GLN A 162 6.97 35.98 13.31
C GLN A 162 6.53 37.44 13.47
N ASP A 163 5.45 37.83 12.80
CA ASP A 163 4.88 39.18 12.88
C ASP A 163 4.04 39.37 14.17
N GLY A 164 3.96 38.36 15.05
CA GLY A 164 3.19 38.39 16.31
C GLY A 164 1.67 38.40 16.11
N VAL A 165 1.20 38.01 14.92
CA VAL A 165 -0.23 38.05 14.58
C VAL A 165 -0.97 36.84 15.14
N GLY A 166 -0.37 35.65 15.01
CA GLY A 166 -0.86 34.41 15.61
C GLY A 166 0.01 33.94 16.77
N ASP A 167 -0.58 33.16 17.67
CA ASP A 167 0.12 32.56 18.82
C ASP A 167 0.81 31.24 18.43
N VAL A 168 0.32 30.58 17.38
CA VAL A 168 0.82 29.29 16.86
C VAL A 168 0.79 29.27 15.33
N ALA A 169 1.82 28.68 14.71
CA ALA A 169 1.84 28.36 13.29
C ALA A 169 1.89 26.84 13.05
N PHE A 170 1.01 26.34 12.19
CA PHE A 170 1.01 24.95 11.76
C PHE A 170 1.73 24.83 10.42
N VAL A 171 2.91 24.23 10.43
CA VAL A 171 3.84 24.18 9.27
C VAL A 171 4.56 22.84 9.24
N ARG A 172 5.38 22.61 8.20
CA ARG A 172 6.33 21.49 8.18
C ARG A 172 7.57 21.81 9.01
N HIS A 173 8.22 20.77 9.53
CA HIS A 173 9.41 20.92 10.38
C HIS A 173 10.57 21.69 9.73
N THR A 174 10.73 21.63 8.40
CA THR A 174 11.84 22.31 7.71
C THR A 174 11.65 23.82 7.57
N THR A 175 10.42 24.34 7.72
CA THR A 175 10.09 25.75 7.44
C THR A 175 10.97 26.74 8.19
N VAL A 176 11.26 26.51 9.47
CA VAL A 176 12.10 27.41 10.27
C VAL A 176 13.55 27.43 9.78
N PHE A 177 14.06 26.30 9.30
CA PHE A 177 15.42 26.17 8.78
C PHE A 177 15.57 26.80 7.40
N GLU A 178 14.49 26.82 6.60
CA GLU A 178 14.43 27.45 5.27
C GLU A 178 14.31 28.98 5.34
N ASN A 179 13.72 29.51 6.42
CA ASN A 179 13.44 30.95 6.55
C ASN A 179 14.42 31.68 7.49
N LEU A 180 15.09 30.96 8.40
CA LEU A 180 16.08 31.52 9.31
C LEU A 180 17.43 30.85 9.08
N ALA A 181 18.45 31.62 8.71
CA ALA A 181 19.81 31.09 8.50
C ALA A 181 20.54 30.83 9.83
N ASN A 182 20.40 31.74 10.80
CA ASN A 182 21.16 31.68 12.05
C ASN A 182 20.46 30.82 13.09
N ARG A 183 21.26 30.02 13.81
CA ARG A 183 20.75 29.20 14.92
C ARG A 183 20.11 30.04 16.03
N THR A 184 20.68 31.20 16.35
CA THR A 184 20.17 32.10 17.39
C THR A 184 18.76 32.58 17.13
N ASP A 185 18.40 32.77 15.86
CA ASP A 185 17.06 33.22 15.46
C ASP A 185 16.09 32.03 15.55
N ARG A 186 16.54 30.83 15.17
CA ARG A 186 15.75 29.58 15.30
C ARG A 186 15.46 29.23 16.76
N ASP A 187 16.39 29.50 17.66
CA ASP A 187 16.28 29.22 19.10
C ASP A 187 15.22 30.11 19.79
N GLN A 188 14.65 31.09 19.09
CA GLN A 188 13.50 31.89 19.53
C GLN A 188 12.15 31.19 19.33
N TYR A 189 12.15 29.98 18.75
CA TYR A 189 10.93 29.21 18.49
C TYR A 189 11.01 27.82 19.14
N GLU A 190 9.85 27.27 19.48
CA GLU A 190 9.69 25.94 20.07
C GLU A 190 8.53 25.20 19.39
N LEU A 191 8.54 23.87 19.52
CA LEU A 191 7.48 22.99 19.04
C LEU A 191 6.57 22.59 20.19
N LEU A 192 5.26 22.51 19.92
CA LEU A 192 4.28 21.92 20.84
C LEU A 192 4.12 20.43 20.54
N CYS A 193 4.29 19.59 21.55
CA CYS A 193 4.28 18.13 21.41
C CYS A 193 2.93 17.53 21.83
N LEU A 194 2.61 16.33 21.34
CA LEU A 194 1.34 15.63 21.64
C LEU A 194 1.16 15.29 23.13
N ASP A 195 2.26 15.09 23.85
CA ASP A 195 2.27 14.89 25.31
C ASP A 195 2.10 16.20 26.09
N ASN A 196 1.85 17.32 25.40
CA ASN A 196 1.70 18.67 25.93
C ASN A 196 3.00 19.26 26.52
N SER A 197 4.16 18.68 26.19
CA SER A 197 5.47 19.28 26.42
C SER A 197 5.85 20.25 25.28
N ARG A 198 6.99 20.94 25.45
CA ARG A 198 7.61 21.77 24.41
C ARG A 198 9.02 21.28 24.17
N MET A 199 9.44 21.29 22.91
CA MET A 199 10.81 20.94 22.54
C MET A 199 11.41 21.94 21.55
N PRO A 200 12.74 22.06 21.50
CA PRO A 200 13.43 22.83 20.47
C PRO A 200 13.08 22.36 19.05
N VAL A 201 13.16 23.27 18.08
CA VAL A 201 12.77 23.01 16.68
C VAL A 201 13.58 21.91 15.98
N ASP A 202 14.77 21.57 16.45
CA ASP A 202 15.61 20.48 15.94
C ASP A 202 15.19 19.09 16.46
N LYS A 203 14.28 19.03 17.45
CA LYS A 203 13.70 17.79 18.01
C LYS A 203 12.37 17.39 17.35
N TYR A 204 12.12 17.85 16.13
CA TYR A 204 10.88 17.58 15.39
C TYR A 204 10.55 16.08 15.24
N ARG A 205 11.55 15.19 15.20
CA ARG A 205 11.32 13.73 15.11
C ARG A 205 10.64 13.17 16.36
N ASP A 206 10.95 13.75 17.52
CA ASP A 206 10.37 13.36 18.81
C ASP A 206 9.13 14.21 19.14
N CYS A 207 9.02 15.41 18.58
CA CYS A 207 7.94 16.38 18.82
C CYS A 207 7.30 16.84 17.51
N ASN A 208 6.27 16.12 17.06
CA ASN A 208 5.48 16.43 15.88
C ASN A 208 4.02 16.01 16.05
N LEU A 209 3.15 16.49 15.16
CA LEU A 209 1.73 16.17 15.15
C LEU A 209 1.40 14.95 14.26
N GLY A 210 2.31 14.62 13.33
CA GLY A 210 2.15 13.50 12.42
C GLY A 210 3.05 13.61 11.20
N LEU A 211 3.15 12.50 10.46
CA LEU A 211 3.82 12.41 9.18
C LEU A 211 2.84 12.62 8.03
N PHE A 212 3.33 13.22 6.95
CA PHE A 212 2.65 13.30 5.67
C PHE A 212 3.65 13.17 4.53
N PRO A 213 3.27 12.65 3.36
CA PRO A 213 4.19 12.47 2.26
C PRO A 213 4.59 13.81 1.62
N SER A 214 5.70 13.79 0.90
CA SER A 214 6.15 14.93 0.11
C SER A 214 5.17 15.31 -0.99
N HIS A 215 5.31 16.52 -1.51
CA HIS A 215 4.50 17.00 -2.63
C HIS A 215 4.75 16.12 -3.86
N ALA A 216 3.73 16.01 -4.71
CA ALA A 216 3.77 15.15 -5.88
C ALA A 216 3.38 15.90 -7.14
N VAL A 217 4.08 15.62 -8.24
CA VAL A 217 3.64 15.98 -9.58
C VAL A 217 2.53 15.02 -9.98
N MET A 218 1.36 15.59 -10.28
CA MET A 218 0.17 14.87 -10.67
C MET A 218 -0.02 14.93 -12.18
N ALA A 219 -0.46 13.82 -12.77
CA ALA A 219 -0.83 13.70 -14.18
C ALA A 219 -2.17 12.96 -14.34
N ARG A 220 -2.76 13.01 -15.53
CA ARG A 220 -3.97 12.22 -15.84
C ARG A 220 -3.66 10.72 -15.79
N ASN A 221 -4.59 9.92 -15.30
CA ASN A 221 -4.44 8.47 -15.29
C ASN A 221 -4.47 7.85 -16.71
N VAL A 222 -5.16 8.48 -17.65
CA VAL A 222 -5.23 8.04 -19.06
C VAL A 222 -4.66 9.14 -19.95
N GLY A 223 -3.68 8.80 -20.79
CA GLY A 223 -3.01 9.77 -21.67
C GLY A 223 -2.23 10.86 -20.91
N GLY A 224 -1.77 10.55 -19.69
CA GLY A 224 -1.09 11.50 -18.81
C GLY A 224 0.34 11.86 -19.16
N LYS A 225 0.92 11.24 -20.20
CA LYS A 225 2.31 11.47 -20.65
C LYS A 225 3.35 11.24 -19.53
N GLU A 226 3.13 10.25 -18.67
CA GLU A 226 3.91 10.01 -17.46
C GLU A 226 5.41 9.82 -17.74
N ASP A 227 5.75 9.05 -18.78
CA ASP A 227 7.14 8.82 -19.19
C ASP A 227 7.81 10.13 -19.65
N LEU A 228 7.10 10.95 -20.41
CA LEU A 228 7.61 12.24 -20.89
C LEU A 228 7.80 13.23 -19.75
N ILE A 229 6.86 13.27 -18.78
CA ILE A 229 6.99 14.09 -17.58
C ILE A 229 8.20 13.64 -16.77
N TRP A 230 8.36 12.34 -16.55
CA TRP A 230 9.52 11.81 -15.85
C TRP A 230 10.83 12.14 -16.58
N GLU A 231 10.90 11.94 -17.89
CA GLU A 231 12.11 12.20 -18.66
C GLU A 231 12.49 13.68 -18.66
N LEU A 232 11.50 14.58 -18.84
CA LEU A 232 11.70 16.02 -18.70
C LEU A 232 12.24 16.40 -17.33
N LEU A 233 11.60 15.94 -16.25
CA LEU A 233 11.99 16.28 -14.89
C LEU A 233 13.32 15.63 -14.50
N ASN A 234 13.62 14.43 -15.01
CA ASN A 234 14.89 13.77 -14.78
C ASN A 234 16.05 14.52 -15.42
N GLN A 235 15.90 14.94 -16.68
CA GLN A 235 16.90 15.80 -17.33
C GLN A 235 17.00 17.16 -16.62
N ALA A 236 15.88 17.78 -16.25
CA ALA A 236 15.87 19.06 -15.56
C ALA A 236 16.62 18.99 -14.21
N GLN A 237 16.42 17.94 -13.40
CA GLN A 237 17.16 17.81 -12.13
C GLN A 237 18.65 17.49 -12.33
N GLU A 238 19.04 16.84 -13.43
CA GLU A 238 20.45 16.56 -13.73
C GLU A 238 21.21 17.83 -14.12
N HIS A 239 20.58 18.73 -14.88
CA HIS A 239 21.20 19.97 -15.37
C HIS A 239 20.98 21.19 -14.48
N PHE A 240 19.82 21.29 -13.84
CA PHE A 240 19.38 22.47 -13.08
C PHE A 240 18.98 22.15 -11.64
N GLY A 241 19.24 20.92 -11.18
CA GLY A 241 19.05 20.56 -9.77
C GLY A 241 19.96 21.36 -8.84
N LYS A 242 19.88 21.04 -7.55
CA LYS A 242 20.59 21.77 -6.50
C LYS A 242 22.11 21.83 -6.79
N ASP A 243 22.64 23.04 -6.80
CA ASP A 243 24.05 23.35 -7.05
C ASP A 243 24.59 22.89 -8.44
N LYS A 244 23.70 22.69 -9.44
CA LYS A 244 24.11 22.25 -10.79
C LYS A 244 24.36 23.39 -11.79
N SER A 245 23.65 24.50 -11.67
CA SER A 245 23.79 25.65 -12.58
C SER A 245 23.63 26.97 -11.84
N THR A 246 24.49 27.95 -12.14
CA THR A 246 24.35 29.30 -11.57
C THR A 246 23.33 30.16 -12.31
N GLU A 247 22.95 29.78 -13.54
CA GLU A 247 22.02 30.55 -14.38
C GLU A 247 20.57 30.25 -14.04
N PHE A 248 20.26 28.98 -13.75
CA PHE A 248 18.92 28.53 -13.41
C PHE A 248 18.97 27.40 -12.38
N GLN A 249 18.17 27.54 -11.33
CA GLN A 249 18.05 26.57 -10.23
C GLN A 249 16.61 26.11 -10.16
N LEU A 250 16.37 24.82 -10.39
CA LEU A 250 15.04 24.22 -10.46
C LEU A 250 14.30 24.24 -9.11
N PHE A 251 15.06 24.19 -8.01
CA PHE A 251 14.56 24.17 -6.63
C PHE A 251 14.88 25.46 -5.88
N ALA A 252 14.87 26.61 -6.57
CA ALA A 252 15.07 27.90 -5.93
C ALA A 252 14.18 28.98 -6.52
N SER A 253 13.57 29.76 -5.63
CA SER A 253 12.62 30.82 -5.99
C SER A 253 13.21 32.22 -5.76
N PRO A 254 13.84 32.88 -6.76
CA PRO A 254 14.40 34.22 -6.58
C PRO A 254 13.33 35.31 -6.38
N HIS A 255 12.10 35.06 -6.83
CA HIS A 255 11.00 36.02 -6.82
C HIS A 255 9.84 35.57 -5.92
N GLY A 256 10.12 34.83 -4.84
CA GLY A 256 9.09 34.32 -3.94
C GLY A 256 9.59 33.14 -3.13
N LYS A 257 8.69 32.18 -2.91
CA LYS A 257 8.97 30.90 -2.25
C LYS A 257 8.22 29.80 -2.98
N ASP A 258 8.82 28.62 -3.07
CA ASP A 258 8.20 27.39 -3.59
C ASP A 258 7.52 27.57 -4.97
N LEU A 259 8.18 28.24 -5.92
CA LEU A 259 7.70 28.42 -7.29
C LEU A 259 7.92 27.14 -8.10
N LEU A 260 6.82 26.54 -8.58
CA LEU A 260 6.75 25.22 -9.26
C LEU A 260 7.04 24.02 -8.36
N PHE A 261 8.14 24.09 -7.61
CA PHE A 261 8.64 23.05 -6.71
C PHE A 261 9.03 23.67 -5.37
N THR A 262 9.06 22.83 -4.35
CA THR A 262 9.52 23.25 -3.02
C THR A 262 10.99 23.66 -3.06
N ASP A 263 11.36 24.80 -2.45
CA ASP A 263 12.77 25.28 -2.42
C ASP A 263 13.70 24.35 -1.61
N ALA A 264 13.12 23.56 -0.69
CA ALA A 264 13.80 22.54 0.10
C ALA A 264 14.09 21.23 -0.66
N THR A 265 13.53 21.06 -1.86
CA THR A 265 13.69 19.83 -2.66
C THR A 265 15.15 19.62 -3.07
N HIS A 266 15.62 18.38 -2.98
CA HIS A 266 16.96 17.97 -3.43
C HIS A 266 16.93 17.20 -4.75
N GLY A 267 15.76 16.67 -5.12
CA GLY A 267 15.52 16.04 -6.42
C GLY A 267 14.15 15.38 -6.48
N PHE A 268 13.99 14.56 -7.52
CA PHE A 268 12.76 13.84 -7.81
C PHE A 268 12.97 12.32 -7.80
N LEU A 269 11.94 11.60 -7.36
CA LEU A 269 11.79 10.16 -7.52
C LEU A 269 10.58 9.84 -8.38
N ARG A 270 10.72 8.85 -9.27
CA ARG A 270 9.62 8.32 -10.05
C ARG A 270 8.70 7.51 -9.16
N VAL A 271 7.42 7.86 -9.15
CA VAL A 271 6.40 7.13 -8.38
C VAL A 271 6.08 5.80 -9.09
N PRO A 272 6.02 4.66 -8.37
CA PRO A 272 5.67 3.36 -8.97
C PRO A 272 4.32 3.37 -9.69
N PRO A 273 4.17 2.69 -10.84
CA PRO A 273 2.96 2.78 -11.67
C PRO A 273 1.65 2.38 -10.98
N LYS A 274 1.69 1.47 -10.01
CA LYS A 274 0.53 0.99 -9.24
C LYS A 274 0.13 1.89 -8.08
N MET A 275 0.90 2.93 -7.79
CA MET A 275 0.67 3.81 -6.66
C MET A 275 -0.30 4.93 -7.05
N ASP A 276 -1.57 4.74 -6.69
CA ASP A 276 -2.58 5.77 -6.85
C ASP A 276 -2.48 6.85 -5.75
N ALA A 277 -3.35 7.87 -5.81
CA ALA A 277 -3.33 8.94 -4.82
C ALA A 277 -3.62 8.46 -3.39
N LYS A 278 -4.43 7.41 -3.20
CA LYS A 278 -4.76 6.85 -1.87
C LYS A 278 -3.57 6.10 -1.28
N LEU A 279 -2.90 5.29 -2.08
CA LEU A 279 -1.66 4.59 -1.71
C LEU A 279 -0.54 5.59 -1.43
N TYR A 280 -0.44 6.66 -2.22
CA TYR A 280 0.56 7.71 -2.04
C TYR A 280 0.40 8.44 -0.71
N VAL A 281 -0.81 8.88 -0.38
CA VAL A 281 -1.03 9.56 0.90
C VAL A 281 -1.01 8.63 2.11
N GLY A 282 -1.26 7.33 1.90
CA GLY A 282 -1.31 6.31 2.94
C GLY A 282 -2.65 6.25 3.66
N TYR A 283 -3.03 5.06 4.14
CA TYR A 283 -4.35 4.81 4.73
C TYR A 283 -4.62 5.65 5.98
N GLU A 284 -3.65 5.82 6.89
CA GLU A 284 -3.88 6.57 8.13
C GLU A 284 -4.20 8.04 7.86
N TYR A 285 -3.60 8.62 6.83
CA TYR A 285 -3.86 9.98 6.38
C TYR A 285 -5.17 10.06 5.57
N PHE A 286 -5.41 9.11 4.67
CA PHE A 286 -6.66 8.99 3.92
C PHE A 286 -7.89 8.85 4.82
N ALA A 287 -7.86 7.89 5.75
CA ALA A 287 -8.93 7.64 6.70
C ALA A 287 -9.19 8.89 7.55
N ALA A 288 -8.12 9.55 8.01
CA ALA A 288 -8.23 10.81 8.74
C ALA A 288 -8.98 11.89 7.95
N ILE A 289 -8.76 12.03 6.64
CA ILE A 289 -9.46 13.03 5.81
C ILE A 289 -10.87 12.58 5.43
N GLN A 290 -11.08 11.29 5.16
CA GLN A 290 -12.39 10.72 4.82
C GLN A 290 -13.39 10.88 5.97
N HIS A 291 -12.96 10.63 7.21
CA HIS A 291 -13.78 10.84 8.41
C HIS A 291 -14.33 12.27 8.52
N GLN A 292 -13.59 13.26 8.00
CA GLN A 292 -14.00 14.68 7.99
C GLN A 292 -15.03 15.00 6.90
N ARG A 293 -15.11 14.18 5.85
CA ARG A 293 -15.86 14.48 4.62
C ARG A 293 -17.13 13.65 4.43
N ILE A 294 -17.14 12.38 4.80
CA ILE A 294 -18.22 11.44 4.39
C ILE A 294 -19.11 10.98 5.56
N GLY A 295 -18.77 11.34 6.80
CA GLY A 295 -19.40 10.70 7.95
C GLY A 295 -18.96 9.25 8.07
N VAL A 296 -19.15 8.67 9.26
CA VAL A 296 -18.61 7.37 9.65
C VAL A 296 -19.01 6.28 8.66
N GLU A 297 -18.03 5.69 7.97
CA GLU A 297 -18.21 4.40 7.29
C GLU A 297 -18.49 3.35 8.37
N ASP A 298 -19.55 2.53 8.19
CA ASP A 298 -20.07 1.60 9.21
C ASP A 298 -18.95 0.75 9.84
N SER A 299 -18.50 1.14 11.03
CA SER A 299 -17.44 0.46 11.80
C SER A 299 -17.77 -1.01 12.10
N TRP A 300 -19.06 -1.38 12.07
CA TRP A 300 -19.60 -2.70 12.39
C TRP A 300 -19.60 -3.71 11.23
N ARG A 301 -19.02 -3.37 10.07
CA ARG A 301 -18.92 -4.29 8.93
C ARG A 301 -17.47 -4.67 8.65
N ALA A 302 -17.28 -5.90 8.17
CA ALA A 302 -16.02 -6.39 7.62
C ALA A 302 -16.22 -6.62 6.13
N LEU A 303 -15.53 -5.83 5.30
CA LEU A 303 -15.51 -6.00 3.86
C LEU A 303 -14.46 -7.05 3.49
N TRP A 304 -14.89 -8.17 2.89
CA TRP A 304 -13.96 -9.22 2.44
C TRP A 304 -13.48 -8.93 1.02
N CYS A 305 -12.16 -8.92 0.80
CA CYS A 305 -11.61 -8.81 -0.55
C CYS A 305 -11.61 -10.18 -1.21
N ALA A 306 -12.17 -10.24 -2.41
CA ALA A 306 -12.32 -11.47 -3.15
C ALA A 306 -11.64 -11.31 -4.53
N VAL A 307 -10.92 -12.34 -4.99
CA VAL A 307 -10.07 -12.34 -6.19
C VAL A 307 -10.68 -13.23 -7.30
N GLY A 308 -11.52 -12.66 -8.18
CA GLY A 308 -12.12 -13.36 -9.33
C GLY A 308 -13.40 -12.70 -9.83
N HIS A 309 -14.25 -13.38 -10.62
CA HIS A 309 -15.64 -12.93 -10.85
C HIS A 309 -16.62 -13.64 -9.90
N HIS A 310 -16.27 -14.84 -9.44
CA HIS A 310 -16.92 -15.53 -8.32
C HIS A 310 -16.73 -14.77 -6.99
N GLU A 311 -15.90 -13.74 -7.00
CA GLU A 311 -15.32 -13.09 -5.86
C GLU A 311 -15.24 -11.56 -6.17
N ARG A 312 -16.21 -10.76 -5.70
CA ARG A 312 -16.39 -9.35 -6.10
C ARG A 312 -15.24 -8.43 -5.64
N LYS A 313 -14.89 -7.43 -6.48
CA LYS A 313 -13.91 -6.36 -6.22
C LYS A 313 -14.50 -5.19 -5.41
N GLY A 314 -13.70 -4.59 -4.53
CA GLY A 314 -14.01 -3.37 -3.77
C GLY A 314 -12.89 -2.99 -2.79
N GLU A 315 -13.03 -1.84 -2.13
CA GLU A 315 -12.26 -1.55 -0.91
C GLU A 315 -12.60 -2.61 0.16
N ALA A 316 -11.58 -3.06 0.89
CA ALA A 316 -11.71 -4.23 1.75
C ALA A 316 -10.96 -4.08 3.07
N ASP A 317 -11.42 -4.85 4.05
CA ASP A 317 -10.87 -4.90 5.40
C ASP A 317 -10.02 -6.15 5.64
N ALA A 318 -10.37 -7.28 5.01
CA ALA A 318 -9.68 -8.53 5.24
C ALA A 318 -9.72 -9.46 4.01
N MET A 319 -8.73 -10.34 3.94
CA MET A 319 -8.70 -11.48 3.03
C MET A 319 -7.74 -12.53 3.56
N THR A 320 -7.85 -13.77 3.07
CA THR A 320 -6.86 -14.81 3.34
C THR A 320 -5.81 -14.84 2.24
N LEU A 321 -4.55 -15.01 2.63
CA LEU A 321 -3.40 -14.96 1.76
C LEU A 321 -2.47 -16.13 2.02
N ASP A 322 -1.85 -16.62 0.94
CA ASP A 322 -0.69 -17.50 1.01
C ASP A 322 0.53 -16.81 1.64
N GLY A 323 1.44 -17.59 2.23
CA GLY A 323 2.65 -17.11 2.91
C GLY A 323 3.50 -16.12 2.09
N GLY A 324 3.59 -16.30 0.78
CA GLY A 324 4.27 -15.35 -0.11
C GLY A 324 3.59 -13.98 -0.18
N PHE A 325 2.27 -13.95 -0.28
CA PHE A 325 1.50 -12.70 -0.28
C PHE A 325 1.39 -12.08 1.11
N ILE A 326 1.45 -12.86 2.20
CA ILE A 326 1.56 -12.34 3.58
C ILE A 326 2.84 -11.51 3.74
N TYR A 327 3.95 -11.90 3.09
CA TYR A 327 5.17 -11.11 3.12
C TYR A 327 4.96 -9.72 2.50
N ILE A 328 4.32 -9.66 1.31
CA ILE A 328 3.99 -8.39 0.63
C ILE A 328 3.02 -7.58 1.49
N ALA A 329 1.93 -8.19 1.96
CA ALA A 329 0.94 -7.55 2.83
C ALA A 329 1.59 -6.96 4.09
N GLY A 330 2.52 -7.70 4.71
CA GLY A 330 3.27 -7.25 5.88
C GLY A 330 4.22 -6.10 5.59
N LYS A 331 4.83 -6.08 4.40
CA LYS A 331 5.63 -4.94 3.92
C LYS A 331 4.77 -3.70 3.63
N CYS A 332 3.51 -3.90 3.25
CA CYS A 332 2.50 -2.85 3.10
C CYS A 332 1.81 -2.45 4.43
N GLY A 333 2.26 -2.98 5.58
CA GLY A 333 1.73 -2.59 6.90
C GLY A 333 0.50 -3.37 7.38
N LEU A 334 0.03 -4.38 6.64
CA LEU A 334 -1.02 -5.29 7.11
C LEU A 334 -0.47 -6.29 8.14
N VAL A 335 -1.37 -6.81 8.98
CA VAL A 335 -1.04 -7.77 10.02
C VAL A 335 -1.84 -9.07 9.87
N PRO A 336 -1.24 -10.24 10.16
CA PRO A 336 -1.99 -11.48 10.21
C PRO A 336 -2.93 -11.47 11.44
N VAL A 337 -4.13 -12.04 11.27
CA VAL A 337 -5.24 -12.02 12.23
C VAL A 337 -5.58 -13.43 12.73
N LEU A 338 -5.78 -14.37 11.80
CA LEU A 338 -6.08 -15.78 12.06
C LEU A 338 -5.38 -16.64 11.00
N ALA A 339 -4.98 -17.86 11.36
CA ALA A 339 -4.37 -18.81 10.43
C ALA A 339 -5.38 -19.89 10.03
N GLU A 340 -5.36 -20.30 8.76
CA GLU A 340 -6.00 -21.55 8.38
C GLU A 340 -5.23 -22.72 9.02
N ASN A 341 -5.94 -23.59 9.74
CA ASN A 341 -5.32 -24.70 10.44
C ASN A 341 -5.34 -25.97 9.59
N TYR A 342 -4.18 -26.26 9.00
CA TYR A 342 -3.83 -27.55 8.39
C TYR A 342 -2.30 -27.72 8.43
N SER A 343 -1.78 -28.84 7.94
CA SER A 343 -0.34 -29.00 7.73
C SER A 343 -0.16 -29.62 6.36
N HIS A 344 0.73 -29.05 5.57
CA HIS A 344 0.98 -29.52 4.22
C HIS A 344 2.46 -29.41 3.88
N TYR A 345 2.91 -30.35 3.06
CA TYR A 345 4.24 -30.33 2.49
C TYR A 345 4.18 -29.81 1.05
N VAL A 346 5.15 -28.96 0.70
CA VAL A 346 5.35 -28.51 -0.68
C VAL A 346 6.06 -29.61 -1.44
N VAL A 347 5.51 -30.06 -2.55
CA VAL A 347 6.03 -31.20 -3.31
C VAL A 347 6.14 -30.88 -4.80
N ALA A 348 7.08 -31.53 -5.47
CA ALA A 348 7.18 -31.57 -6.92
C ALA A 348 6.60 -32.90 -7.41
N VAL A 349 5.45 -32.84 -8.10
CA VAL A 349 4.72 -34.02 -8.58
C VAL A 349 5.03 -34.25 -10.05
N VAL A 350 5.26 -35.50 -10.42
CA VAL A 350 5.54 -35.94 -11.79
C VAL A 350 4.73 -37.18 -12.14
N LYS A 351 4.58 -37.44 -13.44
CA LYS A 351 3.98 -38.69 -13.92
C LYS A 351 4.95 -39.85 -13.68
N LYS A 352 4.43 -41.00 -13.26
CA LYS A 352 5.20 -42.23 -13.07
C LYS A 352 5.71 -42.83 -14.39
N SER A 353 5.11 -42.45 -15.51
CA SER A 353 5.46 -42.96 -16.84
C SER A 353 6.86 -42.58 -17.35
N ASP A 354 7.47 -41.51 -16.80
CA ASP A 354 8.86 -41.12 -17.11
C ASP A 354 9.76 -41.47 -15.92
N PRO A 355 10.38 -42.67 -15.86
CA PRO A 355 11.08 -43.16 -14.67
C PRO A 355 12.45 -42.50 -14.45
N TYR A 356 13.03 -41.84 -15.46
CA TYR A 356 14.36 -41.24 -15.37
C TYR A 356 14.30 -39.77 -14.92
N PHE A 357 13.12 -39.19 -14.86
CA PHE A 357 12.95 -37.80 -14.43
C PHE A 357 13.20 -37.66 -12.93
N SER A 358 14.16 -36.80 -12.58
CA SER A 358 14.58 -36.47 -11.20
C SER A 358 14.70 -34.95 -11.00
N TRP A 359 14.84 -34.53 -9.74
CA TRP A 359 15.05 -33.12 -9.37
C TRP A 359 16.24 -32.48 -10.10
N ASP A 360 17.31 -33.22 -10.34
CA ASP A 360 18.51 -32.69 -11.00
C ASP A 360 18.37 -32.56 -12.53
N SER A 361 17.29 -33.10 -13.09
CA SER A 361 16.99 -33.07 -14.54
C SER A 361 15.80 -32.16 -14.89
N LEU A 362 15.46 -31.20 -14.01
CA LEU A 362 14.37 -30.24 -14.19
C LEU A 362 14.61 -29.26 -15.36
N GLN A 363 15.86 -28.91 -15.64
CA GLN A 363 16.18 -27.91 -16.64
C GLN A 363 15.69 -28.35 -18.03
N GLY A 364 15.05 -27.42 -18.76
CA GLY A 364 14.48 -27.66 -20.09
C GLY A 364 13.16 -28.44 -20.09
N LYS A 365 12.67 -28.90 -18.94
CA LYS A 365 11.34 -29.54 -18.83
C LYS A 365 10.22 -28.51 -18.82
N ARG A 366 8.99 -29.00 -18.92
CA ARG A 366 7.76 -28.19 -18.86
C ARG A 366 7.19 -28.18 -17.44
N SER A 367 6.94 -27.01 -16.87
CA SER A 367 6.50 -26.89 -15.48
C SER A 367 5.12 -26.25 -15.32
N CYS A 368 4.44 -26.62 -14.24
CA CYS A 368 3.11 -26.13 -13.88
C CYS A 368 3.14 -25.55 -12.47
N HIS A 369 2.66 -24.32 -12.33
CA HIS A 369 2.68 -23.57 -11.08
C HIS A 369 1.28 -23.01 -10.77
N PRO A 370 0.84 -23.07 -9.49
CA PRO A 370 -0.42 -22.46 -9.06
C PRO A 370 -0.55 -20.98 -9.43
N ALA A 371 0.48 -20.19 -9.12
CA ALA A 371 0.65 -18.79 -9.50
C ALA A 371 2.03 -18.29 -9.07
N VAL A 372 2.52 -17.24 -9.73
CA VAL A 372 3.73 -16.50 -9.32
C VAL A 372 3.52 -15.90 -7.93
N GLY A 373 4.57 -15.92 -7.10
CA GLY A 373 4.56 -15.36 -5.74
C GLY A 373 3.98 -16.26 -4.65
N THR A 374 3.36 -17.41 -5.00
CA THR A 374 2.87 -18.38 -4.00
C THR A 374 4.01 -19.14 -3.32
N SER A 375 3.82 -19.56 -2.06
CA SER A 375 4.83 -20.30 -1.28
C SER A 375 5.21 -21.62 -1.98
N ALA A 376 4.22 -22.48 -2.18
CA ALA A 376 4.41 -23.82 -2.71
C ALA A 376 4.71 -23.83 -4.22
N GLY A 377 4.07 -22.93 -4.97
CA GLY A 377 4.14 -22.90 -6.42
C GLY A 377 5.33 -22.15 -6.99
N TRP A 378 5.88 -21.18 -6.24
CA TRP A 378 6.89 -20.27 -6.77
C TRP A 378 8.07 -20.07 -5.81
N ILE A 379 7.84 -19.56 -4.60
CA ILE A 379 8.91 -19.13 -3.69
C ILE A 379 9.85 -20.27 -3.34
N ILE A 380 9.31 -21.41 -2.91
CA ILE A 380 10.12 -22.59 -2.56
C ILE A 380 10.82 -23.19 -3.79
N PRO A 381 10.13 -23.61 -4.86
CA PRO A 381 10.80 -24.28 -5.97
C PRO A 381 11.77 -23.37 -6.71
N MET A 382 11.39 -22.11 -6.99
CA MET A 382 12.29 -21.18 -7.68
C MET A 382 13.44 -20.78 -6.77
N GLY A 383 13.25 -20.73 -5.44
CA GLY A 383 14.32 -20.43 -4.49
C GLY A 383 15.39 -21.53 -4.46
N LEU A 384 14.97 -22.79 -4.54
CA LEU A 384 15.89 -23.92 -4.64
C LEU A 384 16.64 -23.93 -5.98
N ILE A 385 15.96 -23.58 -7.08
CA ILE A 385 16.59 -23.43 -8.40
C ILE A 385 17.59 -22.27 -8.40
N TYR A 386 17.19 -21.10 -7.92
CA TYR A 386 18.05 -19.93 -7.80
C TYR A 386 19.29 -20.21 -6.95
N ASN A 387 19.16 -20.95 -5.84
CA ASN A 387 20.30 -21.31 -5.01
C ASN A 387 21.34 -22.20 -5.75
N LYS A 388 20.90 -22.95 -6.78
CA LYS A 388 21.80 -23.73 -7.65
C LYS A 388 22.35 -22.90 -8.82
N THR A 389 21.54 -22.02 -9.43
CA THR A 389 21.89 -21.34 -10.69
C THR A 389 22.39 -19.92 -10.53
N GLY A 390 22.01 -19.23 -9.46
CA GLY A 390 22.26 -17.80 -9.24
C GLY A 390 21.52 -16.87 -10.21
N SER A 391 20.54 -17.37 -10.97
CA SER A 391 19.87 -16.63 -12.05
C SER A 391 18.37 -16.45 -11.79
N CYS A 392 17.86 -15.22 -12.00
CA CYS A 392 16.43 -14.91 -11.97
C CYS A 392 15.70 -15.26 -13.28
N LYS A 393 16.42 -15.75 -14.29
CA LYS A 393 15.86 -16.09 -15.61
C LYS A 393 15.18 -17.46 -15.58
N PHE A 394 14.10 -17.56 -14.83
CA PHE A 394 13.33 -18.80 -14.69
C PHE A 394 12.65 -19.22 -16.00
N ASP A 395 12.37 -18.25 -16.86
CA ASP A 395 11.88 -18.39 -18.23
C ASP A 395 12.89 -19.05 -19.20
N GLU A 396 14.19 -19.03 -18.86
CA GLU A 396 15.24 -19.79 -19.58
C GLU A 396 15.52 -21.15 -18.92
N PHE A 397 15.11 -21.36 -17.66
CA PHE A 397 15.35 -22.61 -16.94
C PHE A 397 14.40 -23.73 -17.38
N PHE A 398 13.10 -23.43 -17.46
CA PHE A 398 12.09 -24.33 -18.04
C PHE A 398 11.85 -23.97 -19.51
N SER A 399 11.59 -24.98 -20.36
CA SER A 399 11.37 -24.71 -21.79
C SER A 399 10.04 -24.00 -22.05
N GLN A 400 9.00 -24.39 -21.33
CA GLN A 400 7.68 -23.77 -21.32
C GLN A 400 7.04 -24.01 -19.95
N SER A 401 6.27 -23.05 -19.45
CA SER A 401 5.54 -23.23 -18.18
C SER A 401 4.10 -22.76 -18.30
N CYS A 402 3.28 -23.12 -17.31
CA CYS A 402 2.17 -22.27 -16.92
C CYS A 402 2.39 -21.78 -15.50
N ALA A 403 2.68 -20.48 -15.37
CA ALA A 403 2.83 -19.76 -14.12
C ALA A 403 1.96 -18.50 -14.13
N PRO A 404 0.68 -18.62 -13.76
CA PRO A 404 -0.26 -17.50 -13.77
C PRO A 404 0.25 -16.28 -13.00
N GLY A 405 0.09 -15.09 -13.59
CA GLY A 405 0.67 -13.83 -13.09
C GLY A 405 2.02 -13.45 -13.69
N SER A 406 2.61 -14.30 -14.54
CA SER A 406 3.80 -13.94 -15.34
C SER A 406 3.44 -13.05 -16.53
N ASP A 407 4.47 -12.54 -17.21
CA ASP A 407 4.32 -11.87 -18.50
C ASP A 407 3.69 -12.82 -19.54
N PRO A 408 2.51 -12.47 -20.12
CA PRO A 408 1.83 -13.27 -21.12
C PRO A 408 2.68 -13.65 -22.34
N ASP A 409 3.68 -12.84 -22.69
CA ASP A 409 4.55 -13.06 -23.85
C ASP A 409 5.78 -13.94 -23.51
N SER A 410 6.00 -14.26 -22.23
CA SER A 410 7.12 -15.09 -21.79
C SER A 410 6.84 -16.59 -21.90
N SER A 411 7.91 -17.40 -21.91
CA SER A 411 7.80 -18.87 -21.87
C SER A 411 7.06 -19.39 -20.63
N LEU A 412 6.96 -18.59 -19.57
CA LEU A 412 6.27 -18.95 -18.33
C LEU A 412 4.75 -19.03 -18.49
N CYS A 413 4.18 -18.44 -19.54
CA CYS A 413 2.74 -18.52 -19.85
C CYS A 413 2.42 -19.45 -21.02
N ALA A 414 3.43 -20.05 -21.67
CA ALA A 414 3.26 -20.81 -22.92
C ALA A 414 2.35 -22.05 -22.80
N LEU A 415 2.27 -22.68 -21.62
CA LEU A 415 1.39 -23.82 -21.39
C LEU A 415 -0.01 -23.41 -20.91
N CYS A 416 -0.18 -22.18 -20.44
CA CYS A 416 -1.46 -21.69 -19.94
C CYS A 416 -2.53 -21.75 -21.04
N SER A 417 -3.80 -21.85 -20.64
CA SER A 417 -4.89 -22.13 -21.59
C SER A 417 -6.02 -21.11 -21.55
N GLY A 418 -5.97 -20.18 -20.60
CA GLY A 418 -7.06 -19.29 -20.26
C GLY A 418 -8.25 -20.07 -19.71
N GLY A 419 -9.42 -19.46 -19.81
CA GLY A 419 -10.70 -20.07 -19.45
C GLY A 419 -11.61 -20.12 -20.66
N SER A 420 -12.78 -19.50 -20.53
CA SER A 420 -13.74 -19.34 -21.62
C SER A 420 -13.31 -18.32 -22.68
N SER A 421 -12.25 -17.54 -22.40
CA SER A 421 -11.73 -16.48 -23.27
C SER A 421 -10.19 -16.49 -23.27
N PRO A 422 -9.55 -16.29 -24.44
CA PRO A 422 -8.09 -16.12 -24.54
C PRO A 422 -7.56 -14.94 -23.73
N ALA A 423 -8.40 -13.93 -23.45
CA ALA A 423 -8.03 -12.75 -22.66
C ALA A 423 -7.68 -13.07 -21.19
N HIS A 424 -7.96 -14.29 -20.73
CA HIS A 424 -7.64 -14.76 -19.39
C HIS A 424 -6.43 -15.70 -19.35
N THR A 425 -5.74 -15.89 -20.47
CA THR A 425 -4.52 -16.70 -20.51
C THR A 425 -3.51 -16.17 -19.51
N CYS A 426 -3.03 -17.04 -18.63
CA CYS A 426 -2.06 -16.71 -17.58
C CYS A 426 -2.55 -15.71 -16.52
N ALA A 427 -3.85 -15.42 -16.45
CA ALA A 427 -4.40 -14.54 -15.43
C ALA A 427 -4.23 -15.16 -14.02
N PRO A 428 -3.77 -14.41 -13.01
CA PRO A 428 -3.57 -14.92 -11.65
C PRO A 428 -4.90 -15.00 -10.88
N ASN A 429 -5.89 -15.69 -11.44
CA ASN A 429 -7.19 -15.95 -10.83
C ASN A 429 -7.88 -17.14 -11.52
N ASN A 430 -9.04 -17.53 -10.99
CA ASN A 430 -9.83 -18.67 -11.46
C ASN A 430 -10.42 -18.56 -12.88
N HIS A 431 -10.15 -17.49 -13.64
CA HIS A 431 -10.43 -17.47 -15.08
C HIS A 431 -9.38 -18.23 -15.90
N GLU A 432 -8.18 -18.49 -15.37
CA GLU A 432 -7.22 -19.40 -15.97
C GLU A 432 -7.47 -20.82 -15.45
N ARG A 433 -7.69 -21.78 -16.36
CA ARG A 433 -7.98 -23.18 -16.02
C ARG A 433 -6.84 -23.85 -15.24
N TYR A 434 -5.60 -23.43 -15.47
CA TYR A 434 -4.42 -23.96 -14.77
C TYR A 434 -4.01 -23.15 -13.54
N TYR A 435 -4.83 -22.20 -13.09
CA TYR A 435 -4.59 -21.44 -11.87
C TYR A 435 -4.90 -22.25 -10.60
N GLY A 436 -4.14 -21.95 -9.53
CA GLY A 436 -4.31 -22.57 -8.23
C GLY A 436 -3.78 -24.00 -8.19
N PHE A 437 -3.89 -24.65 -7.03
CA PHE A 437 -3.32 -25.98 -6.83
C PHE A 437 -3.94 -27.04 -7.75
N SER A 438 -5.27 -27.07 -7.84
CA SER A 438 -5.99 -27.98 -8.73
C SER A 438 -5.63 -27.75 -10.21
N GLY A 439 -5.56 -26.48 -10.63
CA GLY A 439 -5.18 -26.11 -11.99
C GLY A 439 -3.74 -26.47 -12.36
N ALA A 440 -2.78 -26.30 -11.45
CA ALA A 440 -1.40 -26.70 -11.67
C ALA A 440 -1.25 -28.22 -11.81
N PHE A 441 -1.99 -29.00 -11.00
CA PHE A 441 -2.03 -30.45 -11.14
C PHE A 441 -2.69 -30.88 -12.45
N ARG A 442 -3.78 -30.21 -12.85
CA ARG A 442 -4.41 -30.41 -14.16
C ARG A 442 -3.45 -30.10 -15.31
N CYS A 443 -2.65 -29.04 -15.20
CA CYS A 443 -1.61 -28.71 -16.17
C CYS A 443 -0.59 -29.85 -16.32
N LEU A 444 -0.16 -30.49 -15.22
CA LEU A 444 0.72 -31.67 -15.29
C LEU A 444 0.05 -32.81 -16.05
N VAL A 445 -1.23 -33.07 -15.78
CA VAL A 445 -2.00 -34.14 -16.46
C VAL A 445 -2.05 -33.87 -17.97
N GLU A 446 -2.39 -32.66 -18.38
CA GLU A 446 -2.70 -32.34 -19.78
C GLU A 446 -1.47 -31.92 -20.62
N LYS A 447 -0.46 -31.24 -20.04
CA LYS A 447 0.62 -30.60 -20.81
C LYS A 447 2.01 -30.70 -20.20
N GLY A 448 2.16 -30.43 -18.90
CA GLY A 448 3.46 -30.30 -18.23
C GLY A 448 4.14 -31.63 -17.91
N ASP A 449 5.40 -31.53 -17.48
CA ASP A 449 6.21 -32.66 -17.00
C ASP A 449 6.28 -32.70 -15.47
N VAL A 450 6.28 -31.54 -14.81
CA VAL A 450 6.28 -31.38 -13.34
C VAL A 450 5.27 -30.34 -12.88
N ALA A 451 4.59 -30.59 -11.76
CA ALA A 451 3.79 -29.58 -11.04
C ALA A 451 4.31 -29.34 -9.62
N PHE A 452 4.34 -28.07 -9.21
CA PHE A 452 4.71 -27.67 -7.85
C PHE A 452 3.45 -27.34 -7.06
N VAL A 453 3.06 -28.23 -6.15
CA VAL A 453 1.77 -28.16 -5.43
C VAL A 453 1.93 -28.57 -3.97
N LYS A 454 0.85 -28.47 -3.18
CA LYS A 454 0.76 -29.11 -1.87
C LYS A 454 0.49 -30.61 -2.05
N GLU A 455 0.97 -31.44 -1.13
CA GLU A 455 0.77 -32.90 -1.20
C GLU A 455 -0.70 -33.31 -1.29
N SER A 456 -1.60 -32.59 -0.60
CA SER A 456 -3.03 -32.90 -0.55
C SER A 456 -3.70 -32.79 -1.92
N THR A 457 -3.14 -31.99 -2.83
CA THR A 457 -3.70 -31.74 -4.16
C THR A 457 -3.82 -33.01 -4.99
N VAL A 458 -2.84 -33.93 -4.93
CA VAL A 458 -2.94 -35.18 -5.67
C VAL A 458 -4.14 -35.98 -5.15
N PHE A 459 -4.21 -36.19 -3.83
CA PHE A 459 -5.29 -36.97 -3.22
C PHE A 459 -6.68 -36.37 -3.40
N GLN A 460 -6.80 -35.05 -3.59
CA GLN A 460 -8.06 -34.36 -3.86
C GLN A 460 -8.55 -34.52 -5.30
N ASN A 461 -7.63 -34.81 -6.23
CA ASN A 461 -7.89 -34.83 -7.67
C ASN A 461 -7.74 -36.23 -8.29
N THR A 462 -7.50 -37.26 -7.49
CA THR A 462 -7.45 -38.66 -7.94
C THR A 462 -8.46 -39.52 -7.20
N ASP A 463 -8.56 -40.78 -7.65
CA ASP A 463 -9.33 -41.85 -7.03
C ASP A 463 -10.82 -41.49 -6.86
N GLY A 464 -11.37 -40.78 -7.85
CA GLY A 464 -12.77 -40.36 -7.92
C GLY A 464 -13.15 -39.19 -7.00
N LYS A 465 -12.20 -38.55 -6.30
CA LYS A 465 -12.51 -37.42 -5.39
C LYS A 465 -12.79 -36.09 -6.11
N ASN A 466 -12.32 -35.94 -7.34
CA ASN A 466 -12.73 -34.83 -8.21
C ASN A 466 -13.64 -35.38 -9.32
N PRO A 467 -14.93 -34.96 -9.37
CA PRO A 467 -15.88 -35.45 -10.36
C PRO A 467 -15.70 -34.84 -11.75
N GLU A 468 -14.82 -33.84 -11.92
CA GLU A 468 -14.57 -33.22 -13.20
C GLU A 468 -14.02 -34.21 -14.24
N ALA A 469 -14.37 -34.00 -15.51
CA ALA A 469 -14.05 -34.91 -16.60
C ALA A 469 -12.54 -35.16 -16.79
N TRP A 470 -11.68 -34.21 -16.42
CA TRP A 470 -10.22 -34.34 -16.54
C TRP A 470 -9.59 -35.17 -15.40
N ALA A 471 -10.29 -35.33 -14.28
CA ALA A 471 -9.75 -35.91 -13.04
C ALA A 471 -10.41 -37.23 -12.62
N LYS A 472 -11.65 -37.48 -13.07
CA LYS A 472 -12.50 -38.58 -12.61
C LYS A 472 -11.87 -39.98 -12.65
N ASP A 473 -10.99 -40.24 -13.63
CA ASP A 473 -10.37 -41.56 -13.87
C ASP A 473 -8.90 -41.62 -13.43
N LEU A 474 -8.36 -40.52 -12.88
CA LEU A 474 -6.97 -40.46 -12.44
C LEU A 474 -6.78 -41.29 -11.17
N LYS A 475 -5.66 -42.01 -11.08
CA LYS A 475 -5.27 -42.70 -9.85
C LYS A 475 -4.04 -42.08 -9.24
N GLN A 476 -3.98 -42.05 -7.91
CA GLN A 476 -2.80 -41.53 -7.21
C GLN A 476 -1.51 -42.30 -7.56
N GLU A 477 -1.63 -43.58 -7.94
CA GLU A 477 -0.52 -44.46 -8.30
C GLU A 477 0.16 -44.11 -9.63
N ASP A 478 -0.48 -43.27 -10.44
CA ASP A 478 0.05 -42.76 -11.71
C ASP A 478 1.07 -41.62 -11.50
N PHE A 479 1.23 -41.15 -10.26
CA PHE A 479 2.06 -40.01 -9.90
C PHE A 479 3.08 -40.36 -8.83
N GLU A 480 4.21 -39.64 -8.86
CA GLU A 480 5.29 -39.74 -7.88
C GLU A 480 5.82 -38.35 -7.53
N LEU A 481 6.55 -38.28 -6.42
CA LEU A 481 7.21 -37.08 -5.93
C LEU A 481 8.69 -37.10 -6.31
N LEU A 482 9.21 -35.95 -6.72
CA LEU A 482 10.66 -35.74 -6.85
C LEU A 482 11.22 -35.27 -5.50
N CYS A 483 12.25 -35.97 -5.04
CA CYS A 483 12.93 -35.67 -3.78
C CYS A 483 14.20 -34.87 -4.06
N LEU A 484 14.62 -34.02 -3.10
CA LEU A 484 15.81 -33.17 -3.25
C LEU A 484 17.12 -33.97 -3.32
N ASP A 485 17.11 -35.24 -2.89
CA ASP A 485 18.24 -36.17 -2.99
C ASP A 485 18.34 -36.86 -4.37
N GLY A 486 17.49 -36.46 -5.32
CA GLY A 486 17.43 -37.03 -6.67
C GLY A 486 16.58 -38.29 -6.77
N THR A 487 16.09 -38.84 -5.66
CA THR A 487 15.20 -40.01 -5.66
C THR A 487 13.75 -39.64 -5.96
N ARG A 488 12.92 -40.67 -6.10
CA ARG A 488 11.47 -40.55 -6.28
C ARG A 488 10.75 -41.38 -5.23
N LYS A 489 9.60 -40.89 -4.78
CA LYS A 489 8.77 -41.61 -3.83
C LYS A 489 7.29 -41.57 -4.20
N PRO A 490 6.48 -42.55 -3.77
CA PRO A 490 5.03 -42.46 -3.87
C PRO A 490 4.51 -41.19 -3.20
N VAL A 491 3.38 -40.68 -3.70
CA VAL A 491 2.74 -39.47 -3.16
C VAL A 491 2.34 -39.58 -1.68
N THR A 492 2.20 -40.80 -1.16
CA THR A 492 1.93 -41.10 0.25
C THR A 492 3.14 -40.92 1.18
N GLU A 493 4.36 -40.80 0.64
CA GLU A 493 5.60 -40.63 1.41
C GLU A 493 6.10 -39.17 1.43
N ALA A 494 5.22 -38.20 1.21
CA ALA A 494 5.58 -36.77 1.14
C ALA A 494 6.31 -36.25 2.40
N GLN A 495 6.00 -36.78 3.60
CA GLN A 495 6.77 -36.47 4.82
C GLN A 495 8.28 -36.77 4.68
N ARG A 496 8.66 -37.75 3.86
CA ARG A 496 10.06 -38.14 3.60
C ARG A 496 10.58 -37.62 2.26
N CYS A 497 9.72 -37.02 1.43
CA CYS A 497 10.04 -36.48 0.13
C CYS A 497 9.19 -35.26 -0.19
N HIS A 498 9.72 -34.11 0.22
CA HIS A 498 9.13 -32.80 -0.02
C HIS A 498 10.24 -31.78 -0.23
N LEU A 499 9.87 -30.62 -0.76
CA LEU A 499 10.77 -29.49 -0.98
C LEU A 499 10.94 -28.66 0.30
N ALA A 500 9.82 -28.38 0.98
CA ALA A 500 9.79 -27.65 2.25
C ALA A 500 8.44 -27.82 2.95
N MET A 501 8.39 -27.48 4.23
CA MET A 501 7.17 -27.08 4.91
C MET A 501 7.04 -25.56 4.85
N VAL A 502 5.83 -25.05 4.61
CA VAL A 502 5.58 -23.59 4.51
C VAL A 502 4.55 -23.14 5.53
N PRO A 503 4.57 -21.85 5.93
CA PRO A 503 3.52 -21.29 6.78
C PRO A 503 2.15 -21.46 6.13
N ASN A 504 1.13 -21.77 6.94
CA ASN A 504 -0.23 -21.85 6.44
C ASN A 504 -0.73 -20.50 5.94
N HIS A 505 -1.76 -20.52 5.11
CA HIS A 505 -2.48 -19.31 4.74
C HIS A 505 -3.03 -18.61 5.99
N ALA A 506 -3.12 -17.28 5.93
CA ALA A 506 -3.65 -16.49 7.03
C ALA A 506 -4.54 -15.36 6.53
N VAL A 507 -5.57 -15.08 7.33
CA VAL A 507 -6.34 -13.85 7.21
C VAL A 507 -5.46 -12.68 7.60
N VAL A 508 -5.32 -11.70 6.71
CA VAL A 508 -4.65 -10.43 6.99
C VAL A 508 -5.66 -9.29 7.04
N SER A 509 -5.36 -8.27 7.82
CA SER A 509 -6.16 -7.05 7.92
C SER A 509 -5.30 -5.85 8.32
N ARG A 510 -5.88 -4.67 8.32
CA ARG A 510 -5.26 -3.48 8.91
C ARG A 510 -5.25 -3.60 10.44
N LYS A 511 -4.28 -2.94 11.08
CA LYS A 511 -4.06 -3.03 12.53
C LYS A 511 -5.28 -2.58 13.34
N ASP A 512 -5.99 -1.56 12.87
CA ASP A 512 -7.22 -1.01 13.47
C ASP A 512 -8.43 -1.96 13.36
N LYS A 513 -8.49 -2.78 12.31
CA LYS A 513 -9.59 -3.74 12.07
C LYS A 513 -9.31 -5.17 12.55
N ALA A 514 -8.06 -5.51 12.86
CA ALA A 514 -7.64 -6.87 13.20
C ALA A 514 -8.48 -7.53 14.32
N ASP A 515 -8.75 -6.79 15.41
CA ASP A 515 -9.54 -7.30 16.53
C ASP A 515 -11.01 -7.56 16.19
N PHE A 516 -11.58 -6.68 15.36
CA PHE A 516 -12.96 -6.81 14.90
C PHE A 516 -13.10 -8.01 13.95
N VAL A 517 -12.22 -8.10 12.95
CA VAL A 517 -12.18 -9.22 11.98
C VAL A 517 -12.01 -10.56 12.70
N ARG A 518 -11.13 -10.63 13.70
CA ARG A 518 -10.92 -11.83 14.52
C ARG A 518 -12.20 -12.29 15.22
N ARG A 519 -12.90 -11.38 15.91
CA ARG A 519 -14.15 -11.70 16.62
C ARG A 519 -15.24 -12.14 15.64
N MET A 520 -15.36 -11.43 14.52
CA MET A 520 -16.33 -11.76 13.48
C MET A 520 -16.10 -13.17 12.93
N LEU A 521 -14.86 -13.50 12.52
CA LEU A 521 -14.54 -14.79 11.95
C LEU A 521 -14.67 -15.97 12.93
N PHE A 522 -14.38 -15.77 14.22
CA PHE A 522 -14.65 -16.80 15.23
C PHE A 522 -16.15 -17.10 15.32
N ASN A 523 -17.00 -16.07 15.37
CA ASN A 523 -18.45 -16.25 15.35
C ASN A 523 -18.92 -16.94 14.05
N GLN A 524 -18.44 -16.49 12.88
CA GLN A 524 -18.85 -17.08 11.60
C GLN A 524 -18.43 -18.55 11.46
N GLN A 525 -17.25 -18.96 11.94
CA GLN A 525 -16.85 -20.37 11.87
C GLN A 525 -17.57 -21.25 12.91
N GLU A 526 -18.04 -20.72 14.04
CA GLU A 526 -18.92 -21.46 14.96
C GLU A 526 -20.27 -21.80 14.31
N LEU A 527 -20.74 -20.98 13.37
CA LEU A 527 -21.96 -21.24 12.60
C LEU A 527 -21.69 -22.11 11.36
N PHE A 528 -20.69 -21.75 10.55
CA PHE A 528 -20.51 -22.26 9.19
C PHE A 528 -19.21 -23.04 8.95
N GLY A 529 -18.36 -23.18 9.98
CA GLY A 529 -17.16 -24.00 9.94
C GLY A 529 -17.49 -25.50 9.91
N ARG A 530 -16.48 -26.38 9.82
CA ARG A 530 -16.68 -27.83 9.62
C ARG A 530 -17.58 -28.48 10.68
N ASP A 531 -17.50 -28.00 11.93
CA ASP A 531 -18.30 -28.45 13.07
C ASP A 531 -19.40 -27.45 13.45
N GLY A 532 -19.74 -26.53 12.54
CA GLY A 532 -20.63 -25.40 12.83
C GLY A 532 -22.11 -25.77 12.90
N PHE A 533 -22.87 -25.01 13.70
CA PHE A 533 -24.30 -25.26 13.96
C PHE A 533 -25.18 -25.18 12.69
N GLU A 534 -24.80 -24.35 11.73
CA GLU A 534 -25.51 -24.09 10.48
C GLU A 534 -24.73 -24.57 9.23
N TYR A 535 -23.81 -25.55 9.39
CA TYR A 535 -22.99 -26.08 8.28
C TYR A 535 -23.80 -26.47 7.04
N ARG A 536 -25.03 -26.99 7.21
CA ARG A 536 -25.89 -27.38 6.07
C ARG A 536 -26.41 -26.19 5.27
N MET A 537 -26.48 -25.00 5.88
CA MET A 537 -26.93 -23.78 5.21
C MET A 537 -25.81 -23.17 4.39
N PHE A 538 -24.60 -23.14 4.93
CA PHE A 538 -23.43 -22.61 4.26
C PHE A 538 -22.16 -23.28 4.80
N GLN A 539 -21.29 -23.71 3.89
CA GLN A 539 -20.00 -24.31 4.23
C GLN A 539 -18.88 -23.29 3.98
N MET A 540 -18.30 -22.74 5.05
CA MET A 540 -17.27 -21.70 4.96
C MET A 540 -15.95 -22.20 4.37
N PHE A 541 -15.61 -23.47 4.60
CA PHE A 541 -14.34 -24.10 4.17
C PHE A 541 -14.55 -25.18 3.10
N GLN A 542 -15.63 -25.09 2.32
CA GLN A 542 -15.88 -26.00 1.21
C GLN A 542 -16.38 -25.21 0.00
N SER A 543 -15.78 -25.44 -1.16
CA SER A 543 -16.11 -24.72 -2.38
C SER A 543 -16.48 -25.66 -3.53
N SER A 544 -17.24 -25.14 -4.49
CA SER A 544 -17.68 -25.90 -5.68
C SER A 544 -16.58 -26.04 -6.73
N THR A 545 -15.66 -25.07 -6.83
CA THR A 545 -14.57 -25.03 -7.83
C THR A 545 -13.17 -25.06 -7.22
N ARG A 546 -13.06 -25.50 -5.95
CA ARG A 546 -11.84 -25.64 -5.12
C ARG A 546 -11.22 -24.33 -4.63
N ASP A 547 -10.83 -24.35 -3.35
CA ASP A 547 -10.06 -23.32 -2.65
C ASP A 547 -10.58 -21.87 -2.88
N LEU A 548 -11.90 -21.67 -2.88
CA LEU A 548 -12.52 -20.34 -2.96
C LEU A 548 -12.60 -19.68 -1.57
N LEU A 549 -12.18 -18.43 -1.47
CA LEU A 549 -11.90 -17.74 -0.21
C LEU A 549 -10.85 -18.47 0.61
N PHE A 550 -11.20 -19.57 1.29
CA PHE A 550 -10.29 -20.39 2.12
C PHE A 550 -9.88 -21.67 1.40
N SER A 551 -8.81 -22.33 1.86
CA SER A 551 -8.53 -23.67 1.36
C SER A 551 -9.62 -24.65 1.79
N ASP A 552 -10.02 -25.54 0.87
CA ASP A 552 -10.95 -26.65 1.16
C ASP A 552 -10.40 -27.58 2.26
N ASP A 553 -9.08 -27.59 2.50
CA ASP A 553 -8.43 -28.38 3.56
C ASP A 553 -8.53 -27.75 4.96
N THR A 554 -9.08 -26.54 5.07
CA THR A 554 -9.13 -25.82 6.34
C THR A 554 -10.00 -26.56 7.34
N ALA A 555 -9.39 -26.96 8.47
CA ALA A 555 -10.12 -27.54 9.59
C ALA A 555 -10.86 -26.45 10.38
N CYS A 556 -10.15 -25.36 10.71
CA CYS A 556 -10.67 -24.19 11.40
C CYS A 556 -9.76 -22.98 11.16
N LEU A 557 -10.21 -21.79 11.60
CA LEU A 557 -9.35 -20.62 11.72
C LEU A 557 -8.81 -20.55 13.16
N ALA A 558 -7.49 -20.65 13.31
CA ALA A 558 -6.79 -20.69 14.58
C ALA A 558 -6.20 -19.34 14.98
N ASN A 559 -6.15 -19.10 16.30
CA ASN A 559 -5.51 -17.90 16.87
C ASN A 559 -3.99 -17.95 16.71
N LEU A 560 -3.38 -16.79 16.45
CA LEU A 560 -1.95 -16.66 16.16
C LEU A 560 -1.06 -16.60 17.41
N GLN A 561 -1.65 -16.51 18.60
CA GLN A 561 -0.92 -16.32 19.85
C GLN A 561 -0.01 -15.07 19.76
N ASP A 562 1.30 -15.23 19.83
CA ASP A 562 2.30 -14.16 19.77
C ASP A 562 2.76 -13.81 18.33
N LYS A 563 2.28 -14.54 17.32
CA LYS A 563 2.65 -14.41 15.90
C LYS A 563 1.84 -13.34 15.15
N THR A 564 1.56 -12.20 15.77
CA THR A 564 0.72 -11.12 15.23
C THR A 564 1.41 -10.18 14.23
N THR A 565 2.64 -10.50 13.83
CA THR A 565 3.37 -9.77 12.78
C THR A 565 3.78 -10.74 11.69
N TYR A 566 3.86 -10.29 10.44
CA TYR A 566 4.25 -11.16 9.33
C TYR A 566 5.61 -11.83 9.59
N ARG A 567 6.55 -11.13 10.24
CA ARG A 567 7.88 -11.68 10.54
C ARG A 567 7.84 -12.86 11.50
N LYS A 568 7.05 -12.73 12.58
CA LYS A 568 6.86 -13.81 13.56
C LYS A 568 6.01 -14.95 12.99
N TYR A 569 5.00 -14.61 12.19
CA TYR A 569 4.10 -15.59 11.58
C TYR A 569 4.81 -16.47 10.56
N LEU A 570 5.50 -15.86 9.59
CA LEU A 570 6.23 -16.57 8.55
C LEU A 570 7.48 -17.28 9.08
N GLY A 571 8.10 -16.72 10.12
CA GLY A 571 9.30 -17.27 10.73
C GLY A 571 10.59 -16.98 9.93
N PRO A 572 11.76 -17.13 10.58
CA PRO A 572 13.04 -16.69 10.02
C PRO A 572 13.50 -17.51 8.82
N GLU A 573 13.21 -18.82 8.79
CA GLU A 573 13.65 -19.71 7.70
C GLU A 573 12.94 -19.36 6.38
N TYR A 574 11.62 -19.18 6.43
CA TYR A 574 10.84 -18.78 5.25
C TYR A 574 11.21 -17.37 4.77
N LEU A 575 11.40 -16.42 5.70
CA LEU A 575 11.87 -15.07 5.35
C LEU A 575 13.25 -15.09 4.69
N LYS A 576 14.14 -15.98 5.11
CA LYS A 576 15.44 -16.16 4.46
C LYS A 576 15.29 -16.70 3.03
N ALA A 577 14.37 -17.65 2.81
CA ALA A 577 14.07 -18.15 1.47
C ALA A 577 13.55 -17.02 0.54
N ILE A 578 12.64 -16.17 1.02
CA ILE A 578 12.17 -15.00 0.28
C ILE A 578 13.32 -14.01 0.03
N ALA A 579 14.12 -13.69 1.05
CA ALA A 579 15.21 -12.72 0.92
C ALA A 579 16.27 -13.17 -0.10
N ASN A 580 16.59 -14.46 -0.14
CA ASN A 580 17.52 -15.03 -1.14
C ASN A 580 17.01 -14.84 -2.57
N MET A 581 15.69 -14.89 -2.78
CA MET A 581 15.05 -14.60 -4.06
C MET A 581 14.63 -13.14 -4.23
N GLY A 582 14.96 -12.25 -3.30
CA GLY A 582 14.43 -10.89 -3.27
C GLY A 582 14.70 -10.11 -4.56
N GLN A 583 15.86 -10.34 -5.20
CA GLN A 583 16.21 -9.72 -6.48
C GLN A 583 15.37 -10.24 -7.66
N CYS A 584 14.80 -11.44 -7.54
CA CYS A 584 13.97 -12.07 -8.57
C CYS A 584 12.47 -11.89 -8.31
N LEU A 585 12.09 -11.39 -7.13
CA LEU A 585 10.71 -11.12 -6.76
C LEU A 585 10.37 -9.67 -7.11
N HIS A 586 10.00 -9.43 -8.37
CA HIS A 586 9.48 -8.12 -8.79
C HIS A 586 7.99 -8.04 -8.53
N SER A 587 7.58 -7.08 -7.71
CA SER A 587 6.18 -6.79 -7.42
C SER A 587 5.98 -5.28 -7.37
N GLU A 588 5.24 -4.75 -8.34
CA GLU A 588 4.92 -3.32 -8.41
C GLU A 588 4.20 -2.83 -7.15
N LEU A 589 3.45 -3.71 -6.47
CA LEU A 589 2.80 -3.39 -5.20
C LEU A 589 3.82 -3.28 -4.06
N LEU A 590 4.81 -4.18 -4.02
CA LEU A 590 5.88 -4.09 -3.03
C LEU A 590 6.69 -2.81 -3.21
N ASP A 591 6.98 -2.43 -4.46
CA ASP A 591 7.67 -1.18 -4.80
C ASP A 591 6.85 0.04 -4.33
N ALA A 592 5.54 0.05 -4.59
CA ALA A 592 4.63 1.10 -4.11
C ALA A 592 4.60 1.19 -2.58
N CYS A 593 4.50 0.06 -1.88
CA CYS A 593 4.41 0.02 -0.42
C CYS A 593 5.72 0.41 0.29
N THR A 594 6.86 0.28 -0.38
CA THR A 594 8.17 0.59 0.19
C THR A 594 8.72 1.95 -0.27
N PHE A 595 7.99 2.65 -1.14
CA PHE A 595 8.41 3.93 -1.74
C PHE A 595 8.67 5.07 -0.74
N HIS A 596 7.91 5.12 0.37
CA HIS A 596 8.09 6.15 1.40
C HIS A 596 8.92 5.66 2.60
N VAL A 597 9.37 4.41 2.59
CA VAL A 597 10.06 3.77 3.72
C VAL A 597 11.57 3.96 3.54
N HIS A 598 12.09 5.09 4.06
CA HIS A 598 13.51 5.46 4.00
C HIS A 598 14.10 5.74 5.37
#